data_AF-A0A7X9GM37-F1
#
_entry.id   AF-A0A7X9GM37-F1
#
_cell.length_a   1.000
_cell.length_b   1.000
_cell.length_c   1.000
_cell.angle_alpha   90.00
_cell.angle_beta   90.00
_cell.angle_gamma   90.00
#
_symmetry.space_group_name_H-M   'P 1'
#
loop_
_entity.id
_entity.type
_entity.pdbx_description
1 polymer ?
#
loop_
_entity_poly.entity_id
_entity_poly.type
_entity_poly.pdbx_seq_one_letter_code
_entity_poly.pdbx_strand_id
1 'polypeptide(L)'
;MSISFFGLDTAITGLTANQRALEVTGHNVANLGTPGYSRQSTIFASAYPRTYGNWRVEMGCDIQQIRQIRHTFNDNIYRTQSNNLGYWEARNKAVYDVAQILGEPMMQGFQAALNNFWDSFQELSKAPESLTVRALVKQRSDSLVNYLNQVGSQLNKLQADLNEVIRIRINEVNDITEQIANLNVKIMSAEAAGNLPNDYYDLRNTLADRLSVLVNADFNFTPDGSMDVLVGGYYLVSKGEHNQLVAAPNDDMSNFFKPVLKTPTGNISLEIGSGTIKGLLEARGEVSGAKGSYSNGTPNITSDITIAVDISNTSADYLAKIKDRIETMVDDLKKRGLDYNLRLVTFGGSTPVSNINFKKDVEALKNAIPDTPDAGTTNNFEDVLNAVTSNEYGEVNKYLLVFTEESINGNEVVTDDSTLS
;
A
#
# COMPACT_ATOMS: atom_id res chain seq x y z
N MET A 1 -33.47 18.94 74.07
CA MET A 1 -33.54 18.75 72.61
C MET A 1 -32.33 19.43 71.99
N SER A 2 -31.27 18.68 71.71
CA SER A 2 -30.02 19.19 71.16
C SER A 2 -30.11 19.28 69.63
N ILE A 3 -30.52 20.44 69.13
CA ILE A 3 -30.48 20.80 67.70
C ILE A 3 -29.42 21.90 67.59
N SER A 4 -28.14 21.54 67.46
CA SER A 4 -27.05 22.55 67.42
C SER A 4 -25.88 22.22 66.47
N PHE A 5 -25.90 21.09 65.74
CA PHE A 5 -24.77 20.70 64.88
C PHE A 5 -25.08 20.66 63.36
N PHE A 6 -26.35 20.78 62.93
CA PHE A 6 -26.70 20.75 61.50
C PHE A 6 -26.08 21.89 60.67
N GLY A 7 -25.92 23.08 61.26
CA GLY A 7 -25.23 24.20 60.59
C GLY A 7 -23.73 23.95 60.41
N LEU A 8 -23.11 23.20 61.33
CA LEU A 8 -21.71 22.80 61.23
C LEU A 8 -21.53 21.70 60.18
N ASP A 9 -22.46 20.74 60.09
CA ASP A 9 -22.45 19.72 59.04
C ASP A 9 -22.55 20.34 57.64
N THR A 10 -23.45 21.32 57.45
CA THR A 10 -23.57 22.08 56.19
C THR A 10 -22.31 22.87 55.86
N ALA A 11 -21.65 23.46 56.85
CA ALA A 11 -20.39 24.17 56.65
C ALA A 11 -19.24 23.20 56.27
N ILE A 12 -19.19 22.01 56.89
CA ILE A 12 -18.21 20.96 56.58
C ILE A 12 -18.43 20.42 55.18
N THR A 13 -19.67 20.07 54.80
CA THR A 13 -19.97 19.55 53.46
C THR A 13 -19.64 20.60 52.39
N GLY A 14 -20.00 21.87 52.62
CA GLY A 14 -19.60 22.98 51.75
C GLY A 14 -18.08 23.14 51.61
N LEU A 15 -17.32 23.07 52.70
CA LEU A 15 -15.85 23.17 52.66
C LEU A 15 -15.23 21.99 51.88
N THR A 16 -15.66 20.76 52.17
CA THR A 16 -15.12 19.55 51.52
C THR A 16 -15.42 19.51 50.02
N ALA A 17 -16.62 19.94 49.61
CA ALA A 17 -16.98 20.04 48.19
C ALA A 17 -16.13 21.10 47.46
N ASN A 18 -15.91 22.26 48.07
CA ASN A 18 -15.05 23.30 47.49
C ASN A 18 -13.57 22.89 47.46
N GLN A 19 -13.07 22.18 48.48
CA GLN A 19 -11.71 21.63 48.48
C GLN A 19 -11.50 20.69 47.29
N ARG A 20 -12.42 19.74 47.06
CA ARG A 20 -12.37 18.85 45.89
C ARG A 20 -12.45 19.61 44.57
N ALA A 21 -13.24 20.69 44.49
CA ALA A 21 -13.28 21.53 43.29
C ALA A 21 -11.95 22.26 43.02
N LEU A 22 -11.25 22.68 44.08
CA LEU A 22 -9.89 23.21 43.98
C LEU A 22 -8.88 22.14 43.58
N GLU A 23 -9.01 20.91 44.06
CA GLU A 23 -8.19 19.77 43.62
C GLU A 23 -8.37 19.50 42.12
N VAL A 24 -9.61 19.49 41.61
CA VAL A 24 -9.90 19.37 40.17
C VAL A 24 -9.30 20.54 39.38
N THR A 25 -9.35 21.75 39.93
CA THR A 25 -8.70 22.92 39.32
C THR A 25 -7.19 22.76 39.28
N GLY A 26 -6.57 22.29 40.36
CA GLY A 26 -5.14 21.97 40.43
C GLY A 26 -4.75 20.89 39.42
N HIS A 27 -5.56 19.85 39.29
CA HIS A 27 -5.35 18.77 38.32
C HIS A 27 -5.42 19.28 36.87
N ASN A 28 -6.37 20.17 36.56
CA ASN A 28 -6.47 20.81 35.25
C ASN A 28 -5.22 21.66 34.94
N VAL A 29 -4.74 22.45 35.91
CA VAL A 29 -3.56 23.31 35.73
C VAL A 29 -2.30 22.46 35.57
N ALA A 30 -2.16 21.39 36.35
CA ALA A 30 -1.02 20.47 36.26
C ALA A 30 -0.96 19.76 34.89
N ASN A 31 -2.11 19.43 34.30
CA ASN A 31 -2.21 18.72 33.02
C ASN A 31 -2.43 19.65 31.81
N LEU A 32 -2.30 20.96 31.96
CA LEU A 32 -2.51 21.91 30.88
C LEU A 32 -1.60 21.63 29.66
N GLY A 33 -0.40 21.11 29.89
CA GLY A 33 0.56 20.75 28.84
C GLY A 33 0.46 19.30 28.36
N THR A 34 -0.41 18.48 28.93
CA THR A 34 -0.52 17.05 28.59
C THR A 34 -1.37 16.90 27.31
N PRO A 35 -0.82 16.36 26.20
CA PRO A 35 -1.59 16.15 24.98
C PRO A 35 -2.78 15.22 25.22
N GLY A 36 -3.95 15.57 24.68
CA GLY A 36 -5.17 14.77 24.81
C GLY A 36 -5.94 14.96 26.13
N TYR A 37 -5.40 15.72 27.10
CA TYR A 37 -6.10 16.02 28.35
C TYR A 37 -7.35 16.87 28.12
N SER A 38 -8.45 16.53 28.77
CA SER A 38 -9.67 17.35 28.78
C SER A 38 -9.89 18.03 30.10
N ARG A 39 -10.26 19.31 30.01
CA ARG A 39 -10.67 20.08 31.19
C ARG A 39 -11.81 19.37 31.90
N GLN A 40 -11.62 19.10 33.18
CA GLN A 40 -12.63 18.54 34.05
C GLN A 40 -13.37 19.65 34.80
N SER A 41 -14.69 19.50 34.95
CA SER A 41 -15.55 20.43 35.68
C SER A 41 -16.30 19.69 36.78
N THR A 42 -16.23 20.24 37.99
CA THR A 42 -17.02 19.78 39.13
C THR A 42 -18.45 20.30 39.00
N ILE A 43 -19.42 19.39 39.09
CA ILE A 43 -20.85 19.71 39.13
C ILE A 43 -21.33 19.54 40.57
N PHE A 44 -21.74 20.63 41.17
CA PHE A 44 -22.31 20.64 42.52
C PHE A 44 -23.79 20.27 42.49
N ALA A 45 -24.23 19.56 43.52
CA ALA A 45 -25.64 19.33 43.80
C ALA A 45 -25.92 19.50 45.29
N SER A 46 -27.20 19.65 45.65
CA SER A 46 -27.61 19.60 47.04
C SER A 46 -27.41 18.18 47.58
N ALA A 47 -26.79 18.06 48.75
CA ALA A 47 -26.62 16.77 49.42
C ALA A 47 -27.99 16.18 49.77
N TYR A 48 -28.10 14.85 49.71
CA TYR A 48 -29.37 14.18 49.94
C TYR A 48 -29.90 14.48 51.36
N PRO A 49 -31.15 14.96 51.52
CA PRO A 49 -31.67 15.33 52.83
C PRO A 49 -31.82 14.08 53.71
N ARG A 50 -31.48 14.18 55.00
CA ARG A 50 -31.78 13.09 55.96
C ARG A 50 -33.07 13.38 56.70
N THR A 51 -33.84 12.34 56.93
CA THR A 51 -35.07 12.39 57.72
C THR A 51 -34.78 11.94 59.14
N TYR A 52 -35.09 12.77 60.13
CA TYR A 52 -35.02 12.44 61.55
C TYR A 52 -36.42 12.57 62.16
N GLY A 53 -37.10 11.44 62.40
CA GLY A 53 -38.50 11.44 62.83
C GLY A 53 -39.42 12.10 61.79
N ASN A 54 -40.20 13.11 62.19
CA ASN A 54 -41.07 13.89 61.29
C ASN A 54 -40.35 15.06 60.59
N TRP A 55 -39.05 15.26 60.79
CA TRP A 55 -38.31 16.40 60.25
C TRP A 55 -37.39 15.99 59.10
N ARG A 56 -37.45 16.72 57.99
CA ARG A 56 -36.47 16.63 56.89
C ARG A 56 -35.41 17.71 57.08
N VAL A 57 -34.14 17.30 57.10
CA VAL A 57 -33.00 18.20 57.29
C VAL A 57 -32.18 18.23 56.01
N GLU A 58 -31.95 19.42 55.48
CA GLU A 58 -31.05 19.66 54.36
C GLU A 58 -29.59 19.50 54.81
N MET A 59 -28.76 18.85 54.00
CA MET A 59 -27.40 18.43 54.35
C MET A 59 -26.31 19.28 53.68
N GLY A 60 -26.68 20.43 53.12
CA GLY A 60 -25.76 21.32 52.40
C GLY A 60 -25.49 20.86 50.98
N CYS A 61 -24.23 20.92 50.56
CA CYS A 61 -23.79 20.71 49.17
C CYS A 61 -22.85 19.50 49.07
N ASP A 62 -22.98 18.75 47.98
CA ASP A 62 -22.09 17.66 47.61
C ASP A 62 -21.71 17.77 46.12
N ILE A 63 -20.73 17.01 45.68
CA ILE A 63 -20.34 16.91 44.28
C ILE A 63 -21.15 15.79 43.64
N GLN A 64 -21.98 16.13 42.66
CA GLN A 64 -22.73 15.14 41.88
C GLN A 64 -21.81 14.34 40.97
N GLN A 65 -20.92 15.03 40.25
CA GLN A 65 -19.99 14.42 39.30
C GLN A 65 -18.84 15.35 38.96
N ILE A 66 -17.70 14.78 38.61
CA ILE A 66 -16.61 15.47 37.92
C ILE A 66 -16.66 14.97 36.48
N ARG A 67 -17.03 15.84 35.54
CA ARG A 67 -17.18 15.47 34.13
C ARG A 67 -16.15 16.16 33.27
N GLN A 68 -15.78 15.53 32.17
CA GLN A 68 -15.00 16.18 31.12
C GLN A 68 -15.84 17.21 30.35
N ILE A 69 -15.21 18.30 29.97
CA ILE A 69 -15.78 19.29 29.05
C ILE A 69 -15.32 18.93 27.64
N ARG A 70 -16.11 18.12 26.95
CA ARG A 70 -15.96 17.79 25.52
C ARG A 70 -17.31 17.88 24.80
N HIS A 71 -17.26 18.01 23.50
CA HIS A 71 -18.44 18.03 22.65
C HIS A 71 -18.30 16.98 21.55
N THR A 72 -19.03 15.88 21.68
CA THR A 72 -18.90 14.69 20.81
C THR A 72 -19.10 15.00 19.33
N PHE A 73 -19.95 15.97 18.98
CA PHE A 73 -20.11 16.41 17.60
C PHE A 73 -18.84 17.05 17.02
N ASN A 74 -18.11 17.83 17.83
CA ASN A 74 -16.85 18.42 17.38
C ASN A 74 -15.75 17.35 17.26
N ASP A 75 -15.74 16.38 18.18
CA ASP A 75 -14.82 15.24 18.12
C ASP A 75 -15.04 14.43 16.84
N ASN A 76 -16.31 14.18 16.47
CA ASN A 76 -16.64 13.49 15.22
C ASN A 76 -16.19 14.28 13.98
N ILE A 77 -16.42 15.60 13.95
CA ILE A 77 -15.92 16.45 12.85
C ILE A 77 -14.40 16.38 12.78
N TYR A 78 -13.70 16.51 13.92
CA TYR A 78 -12.25 16.46 14.00
C TYR A 78 -11.70 15.15 13.45
N ARG A 79 -12.28 14.01 13.84
CA ARG A 79 -11.88 12.67 13.38
C ARG A 79 -12.10 12.51 11.88
N THR A 80 -13.24 12.95 11.35
CA THR A 80 -13.51 12.91 9.90
C THR A 80 -12.53 13.78 9.11
N GLN A 81 -12.22 14.99 9.58
CA GLN A 81 -11.26 15.85 8.88
C GLN A 81 -9.82 15.34 9.01
N SER A 82 -9.45 14.77 10.16
CA SER A 82 -8.14 14.15 10.37
C SER A 82 -7.94 12.93 9.49
N ASN A 83 -9.00 12.14 9.27
CA ASN A 83 -9.00 11.04 8.31
C ASN A 83 -8.73 11.53 6.88
N ASN A 84 -9.45 12.56 6.44
CA ASN A 84 -9.24 13.18 5.12
C ASN A 84 -7.83 13.76 4.97
N LEU A 85 -7.30 14.40 6.01
CA LEU A 85 -5.93 14.91 6.02
C LEU A 85 -4.92 13.78 5.83
N GLY A 86 -5.03 12.70 6.63
CA GLY A 86 -4.14 11.55 6.53
C GLY A 86 -4.15 10.90 5.14
N TYR A 87 -5.32 10.84 4.51
CA TYR A 87 -5.46 10.38 3.13
C TYR A 87 -4.67 11.25 2.13
N TRP A 88 -4.85 12.57 2.17
CA TRP A 88 -4.18 13.47 1.24
C TRP A 88 -2.68 13.60 1.50
N GLU A 89 -2.26 13.57 2.76
CA GLU A 89 -0.83 13.58 3.12
C GLU A 89 -0.11 12.34 2.59
N ALA A 90 -0.70 11.15 2.72
CA ALA A 90 -0.15 9.92 2.17
C ALA A 90 0.02 10.00 0.65
N ARG A 91 -1.01 10.48 -0.07
CA ARG A 91 -0.96 10.64 -1.52
C ARG A 91 0.04 11.70 -1.97
N ASN A 92 0.06 12.85 -1.29
CA ASN A 92 0.96 13.95 -1.61
C ASN A 92 2.42 13.50 -1.45
N LYS A 93 2.73 12.76 -0.38
CA LYS A 93 4.07 12.19 -0.17
C LYS A 93 4.47 11.26 -1.32
N ALA A 94 3.61 10.33 -1.71
CA ALA A 94 3.92 9.40 -2.80
C ALA A 94 4.12 10.12 -4.15
N VAL A 95 3.27 11.11 -4.47
CA VAL A 95 3.43 11.93 -5.68
C VAL A 95 4.72 12.73 -5.65
N TYR A 96 5.09 13.27 -4.48
CA TYR A 96 6.36 13.97 -4.29
C TYR A 96 7.55 13.05 -4.53
N ASP A 97 7.53 11.83 -3.97
CA ASP A 97 8.59 10.84 -4.17
C ASP A 97 8.71 10.42 -5.65
N VAL A 98 7.58 10.25 -6.36
CA VAL A 98 7.58 10.02 -7.81
C VAL A 98 8.18 11.21 -8.56
N ALA A 99 7.84 12.44 -8.21
CA ALA A 99 8.41 13.63 -8.83
C ALA A 99 9.94 13.71 -8.63
N GLN A 100 10.43 13.32 -7.44
CA GLN A 100 11.88 13.24 -7.17
C GLN A 100 12.57 12.15 -8.02
N ILE A 101 11.93 11.00 -8.21
CA ILE A 101 12.44 9.91 -9.05
C ILE A 101 12.53 10.34 -10.52
N LEU A 102 11.52 11.08 -11.01
CA LEU A 102 11.50 11.55 -12.39
C LEU A 102 12.49 12.69 -12.66
N GLY A 103 12.78 13.53 -11.66
CA GLY A 103 13.83 14.56 -11.74
C GLY A 103 13.58 15.69 -12.74
N GLU A 104 12.38 15.80 -13.31
CA GLU A 104 12.01 16.83 -14.29
C GLU A 104 11.53 18.13 -13.59
N PRO A 105 11.81 19.34 -14.11
CA PRO A 105 12.46 19.66 -15.39
C PRO A 105 13.92 20.16 -15.29
N MET A 106 14.52 20.18 -14.10
CA MET A 106 15.82 20.83 -13.85
C MET A 106 16.93 19.82 -13.57
N MET A 107 17.46 19.19 -14.64
CA MET A 107 18.80 18.56 -14.77
C MET A 107 18.71 17.30 -15.65
N GLN A 108 19.50 17.23 -16.74
CA GLN A 108 19.75 16.02 -17.57
C GLN A 108 18.66 14.93 -17.51
N GLY A 109 17.40 15.35 -17.73
CA GLY A 109 16.24 14.51 -17.46
C GLY A 109 16.00 13.50 -18.57
N PHE A 110 14.85 12.83 -18.49
CA PHE A 110 14.41 11.89 -19.50
C PHE A 110 14.37 12.54 -20.88
N GLN A 111 13.91 13.80 -20.96
CA GLN A 111 13.88 14.54 -22.22
C GLN A 111 15.27 14.75 -22.81
N ALA A 112 16.30 15.00 -22.00
CA ALA A 112 17.66 15.15 -22.47
C ALA A 112 18.24 13.83 -22.98
N ALA A 113 17.97 12.71 -22.30
CA ALA A 113 18.38 11.38 -22.76
C ALA A 113 17.73 11.02 -24.11
N LEU A 114 16.43 11.31 -24.29
CA LEU A 114 15.72 11.13 -25.55
C LEU A 114 16.28 12.01 -26.67
N ASN A 115 16.50 13.30 -26.40
CA ASN A 115 17.07 14.20 -27.41
C ASN A 115 18.45 13.70 -27.89
N ASN A 116 19.34 13.32 -26.95
CA ASN A 116 20.65 12.77 -27.30
C ASN A 116 20.56 11.47 -28.13
N PHE A 117 19.56 10.63 -27.87
CA PHE A 117 19.30 9.44 -28.66
C PHE A 117 18.88 9.80 -30.09
N TRP A 118 17.89 10.68 -30.26
CA TRP A 118 17.43 11.11 -31.59
C TRP A 118 18.51 11.86 -32.37
N ASP A 119 19.28 12.71 -31.70
CA ASP A 119 20.42 13.42 -32.31
C ASP A 119 21.46 12.43 -32.85
N SER A 120 21.72 11.32 -32.14
CA SER A 120 22.64 10.28 -32.62
C SER A 120 22.14 9.58 -33.88
N PHE A 121 20.83 9.33 -34.00
CA PHE A 121 20.23 8.78 -35.22
C PHE A 121 20.24 9.77 -36.38
N GLN A 122 20.12 11.08 -36.09
CA GLN A 122 20.25 12.11 -37.11
C GLN A 122 21.69 12.21 -37.63
N GLU A 123 22.70 12.03 -36.78
CA GLU A 123 24.10 11.95 -37.24
C GLU A 123 24.36 10.67 -38.05
N LEU A 124 23.74 9.55 -37.66
CA LEU A 124 23.84 8.29 -38.41
C LEU A 124 23.26 8.40 -39.82
N SER A 125 22.16 9.13 -40.00
CA SER A 125 21.56 9.32 -41.33
C SER A 125 22.44 10.14 -42.28
N LYS A 126 23.30 11.02 -41.74
CA LYS A 126 24.27 11.80 -42.53
C LYS A 126 25.48 10.96 -42.96
N ALA A 127 25.92 10.00 -42.14
CA ALA A 127 27.13 9.21 -42.36
C ALA A 127 26.99 7.74 -41.91
N PRO A 128 26.16 6.93 -42.60
CA PRO A 128 25.84 5.57 -42.18
C PRO A 128 27.03 4.59 -42.23
N GLU A 129 28.07 4.89 -43.02
CA GLU A 129 29.26 4.04 -43.16
C GLU A 129 30.31 4.29 -42.05
N SER A 130 30.18 5.37 -41.28
CA SER A 130 31.16 5.72 -40.25
C SER A 130 31.00 4.85 -39.00
N LEU A 131 32.02 4.03 -38.71
CA LEU A 131 32.08 3.20 -37.50
C LEU A 131 31.99 4.05 -36.21
N THR A 132 32.57 5.24 -36.21
CA THR A 132 32.52 6.17 -35.07
C THR A 132 31.10 6.65 -34.78
N VAL A 133 30.30 6.94 -35.83
CA VAL A 133 28.91 7.40 -35.67
C VAL A 133 28.01 6.24 -35.20
N ARG A 134 28.23 5.03 -35.72
CA ARG A 134 27.54 3.82 -35.22
C ARG A 134 27.83 3.55 -33.74
N ALA A 135 29.09 3.68 -33.33
CA ALA A 135 29.47 3.52 -31.91
C ALA A 135 28.80 4.58 -31.02
N LEU A 136 28.66 5.82 -31.51
CA LEU A 136 27.95 6.88 -30.79
C LEU A 136 26.47 6.56 -30.58
N VAL A 137 25.78 6.07 -31.61
CA VAL A 137 24.36 5.65 -31.49
C VAL A 137 24.20 4.54 -30.46
N LYS A 138 25.08 3.53 -30.49
CA LYS A 138 25.08 2.46 -29.48
C LYS A 138 25.23 3.05 -28.07
N GLN A 139 26.22 3.90 -27.85
CA GLN A 139 26.47 4.50 -26.54
C GLN A 139 25.30 5.35 -26.03
N ARG A 140 24.63 6.12 -26.91
CA ARG A 140 23.45 6.91 -26.54
C ARG A 140 22.23 6.04 -26.26
N SER A 141 22.05 4.96 -27.03
CA SER A 141 21.04 3.93 -26.78
C SER A 141 21.24 3.27 -25.42
N ASP A 142 22.46 2.83 -25.12
CA ASP A 142 22.81 2.21 -23.84
C ASP A 142 22.54 3.17 -22.67
N SER A 143 22.87 4.46 -22.84
CA SER A 143 22.60 5.49 -21.83
C SER A 143 21.11 5.69 -21.56
N LEU A 144 20.28 5.70 -22.62
CA LEU A 144 18.83 5.82 -22.51
C LEU A 144 18.20 4.60 -21.82
N VAL A 145 18.62 3.40 -22.21
CA VAL A 145 18.16 2.14 -21.61
C VAL A 145 18.55 2.08 -20.13
N ASN A 146 19.78 2.45 -19.78
CA ASN A 146 20.23 2.50 -18.39
C ASN A 146 19.41 3.50 -17.56
N TYR A 147 19.11 4.68 -18.10
CA TYR A 147 18.26 5.66 -17.44
C TYR A 147 16.84 5.12 -17.19
N LEU A 148 16.21 4.54 -18.22
CA LEU A 148 14.87 3.93 -18.10
C LEU A 148 14.84 2.81 -17.06
N ASN A 149 15.84 1.94 -17.06
CA ASN A 149 15.97 0.86 -16.09
C ASN A 149 16.18 1.40 -14.67
N GLN A 150 16.96 2.47 -14.51
CA GLN A 150 17.16 3.12 -13.21
C GLN A 150 15.86 3.71 -12.67
N VAL A 151 15.12 4.46 -13.49
CA VAL A 151 13.80 5.01 -13.12
C VAL A 151 12.84 3.88 -12.77
N GLY A 152 12.76 2.83 -13.60
CA GLY A 152 11.92 1.66 -13.33
C GLY A 152 12.28 0.96 -12.02
N SER A 153 13.56 0.78 -11.73
CA SER A 153 14.03 0.21 -10.46
C SER A 153 13.66 1.07 -9.25
N GLN A 154 13.77 2.40 -9.36
CA GLN A 154 13.39 3.32 -8.31
C GLN A 154 11.87 3.34 -8.06
N LEU A 155 11.05 3.30 -9.11
CA LEU A 155 9.60 3.19 -8.99
C LEU A 155 9.18 1.86 -8.36
N ASN A 156 9.78 0.74 -8.78
CA ASN A 156 9.54 -0.58 -8.16
C ASN A 156 9.91 -0.59 -6.68
N LYS A 157 11.02 0.05 -6.31
CA LYS A 157 11.43 0.20 -4.92
C LYS A 157 10.43 1.06 -4.13
N LEU A 158 10.00 2.19 -4.67
CA LEU A 158 8.96 3.02 -4.04
C LEU A 158 7.68 2.21 -3.81
N GLN A 159 7.26 1.41 -4.78
CA GLN A 159 6.08 0.57 -4.66
C GLN A 159 6.22 -0.50 -3.55
N ALA A 160 7.40 -1.13 -3.44
CA ALA A 160 7.72 -2.06 -2.37
C ALA A 160 7.77 -1.38 -0.99
N ASP A 161 8.36 -0.19 -0.90
CA ASP A 161 8.43 0.61 0.32
C ASP A 161 7.02 1.03 0.77
N LEU A 162 6.15 1.47 -0.15
CA LEU A 162 4.75 1.78 0.15
C LEU A 162 3.99 0.56 0.67
N ASN A 163 4.22 -0.61 0.08
CA ASN A 163 3.62 -1.87 0.51
C ASN A 163 4.05 -2.24 1.95
N GLU A 164 5.31 -1.99 2.29
CA GLU A 164 5.82 -2.20 3.64
C GLU A 164 5.22 -1.19 4.64
N VAL A 165 5.12 0.08 4.25
CA VAL A 165 4.47 1.10 5.08
C VAL A 165 3.01 0.73 5.37
N ILE A 166 2.27 0.21 4.38
CA ILE A 166 0.90 -0.28 4.58
C ILE A 166 0.86 -1.36 5.68
N ARG A 167 1.76 -2.34 5.63
CA ARG A 167 1.86 -3.40 6.65
C ARG A 167 2.13 -2.82 8.04
N ILE A 168 3.04 -1.85 8.16
CA ILE A 168 3.34 -1.17 9.42
C ILE A 168 2.11 -0.40 9.93
N ARG A 169 1.38 0.31 9.06
CA ARG A 169 0.16 1.04 9.45
C ARG A 169 -0.98 0.11 9.86
N ILE A 170 -1.11 -1.07 9.26
CA ILE A 170 -2.08 -2.09 9.69
C ILE A 170 -1.73 -2.60 11.09
N ASN A 171 -0.45 -2.84 11.39
CA ASN A 171 -0.02 -3.21 12.74
C ASN A 171 -0.30 -2.09 13.75
N GLU A 172 -0.05 -0.83 13.38
CA GLU A 172 -0.37 0.32 14.22
C GLU A 172 -1.88 0.40 14.53
N VAL A 173 -2.75 0.08 13.57
CA VAL A 173 -4.20 -0.02 13.83
C VAL A 173 -4.49 -1.09 14.89
N ASN A 174 -3.92 -2.29 14.76
CA ASN A 174 -4.11 -3.38 15.71
C ASN A 174 -3.64 -3.01 17.13
N ASP A 175 -2.48 -2.36 17.24
CA ASP A 175 -1.93 -1.93 18.53
C ASP A 175 -2.85 -0.90 19.20
N ILE A 176 -3.43 0.02 18.42
CA ILE A 176 -4.38 1.03 18.93
C ILE A 176 -5.68 0.37 19.36
N THR A 177 -6.26 -0.51 18.54
CA THR A 177 -7.53 -1.18 18.85
C THR A 177 -7.42 -2.12 20.04
N GLU A 178 -6.28 -2.81 20.22
CA GLU A 178 -5.98 -3.59 21.41
C GLU A 178 -5.91 -2.71 22.68
N GLN A 179 -5.24 -1.56 22.60
CA GLN A 179 -5.18 -0.61 23.72
C GLN A 179 -6.57 -0.05 24.08
N ILE A 180 -7.41 0.24 23.08
CA ILE A 180 -8.80 0.68 23.30
C ILE A 180 -9.61 -0.41 23.99
N ALA A 181 -9.50 -1.67 23.56
CA ALA A 181 -10.18 -2.80 24.20
C ALA A 181 -9.75 -2.96 25.68
N ASN A 182 -8.46 -2.87 25.96
CA ASN A 182 -7.93 -2.91 27.32
C ASN A 182 -8.43 -1.73 28.19
N LEU A 183 -8.52 -0.53 27.63
CA LEU A 183 -9.08 0.63 28.32
C LEU A 183 -10.58 0.49 28.57
N ASN A 184 -11.34 -0.07 27.61
CA ASN A 184 -12.76 -0.34 27.78
C ASN A 184 -13.01 -1.26 28.98
N VAL A 185 -12.21 -2.32 29.19
CA VAL A 185 -12.33 -3.19 30.38
C VAL A 185 -12.13 -2.41 31.68
N LYS A 186 -11.12 -1.53 31.74
CA LYS A 186 -10.86 -0.69 32.92
C LYS A 186 -11.98 0.32 33.17
N ILE A 187 -12.50 0.92 32.11
CA ILE A 187 -13.61 1.89 32.16
C ILE A 187 -14.88 1.21 32.66
N MET A 188 -15.27 0.08 32.05
CA MET A 188 -16.45 -0.68 32.46
C MET A 188 -16.34 -1.09 33.94
N SER A 189 -15.17 -1.54 34.39
CA SER A 189 -14.95 -1.90 35.80
C SER A 189 -15.07 -0.70 36.75
N ALA A 190 -14.59 0.48 36.35
CA ALA A 190 -14.68 1.69 37.16
C ALA A 190 -16.11 2.25 37.21
N GLU A 191 -16.82 2.24 36.09
CA GLU A 191 -18.23 2.65 36.03
C GLU A 191 -19.15 1.70 36.79
N ALA A 192 -18.91 0.39 36.72
CA ALA A 192 -19.62 -0.59 37.54
C ALA A 192 -19.42 -0.37 39.04
N ALA A 193 -18.27 0.20 39.44
CA ALA A 193 -17.99 0.62 40.81
C ALA A 193 -18.57 2.00 41.17
N GLY A 194 -19.28 2.66 40.24
CA GLY A 194 -19.87 3.98 40.42
C GLY A 194 -18.89 5.16 40.28
N ASN A 195 -17.68 4.91 39.77
CA ASN A 195 -16.68 5.95 39.53
C ASN A 195 -16.71 6.41 38.07
N LEU A 196 -16.34 7.67 37.82
CA LEU A 196 -16.14 8.24 36.48
C LEU A 196 -14.63 8.35 36.19
N PRO A 197 -14.03 7.40 35.45
CA PRO A 197 -12.59 7.38 35.19
C PRO A 197 -12.20 8.32 34.05
N ASN A 198 -12.26 9.64 34.28
CA ASN A 198 -12.00 10.66 33.27
C ASN A 198 -10.65 10.47 32.55
N ASP A 199 -9.57 10.18 33.27
CA ASP A 199 -8.25 10.04 32.64
C ASP A 199 -8.19 8.84 31.68
N TYR A 200 -8.93 7.75 31.94
CA TYR A 200 -9.05 6.64 30.99
C TYR A 200 -9.87 7.02 29.75
N TYR A 201 -10.89 7.88 29.89
CA TYR A 201 -11.59 8.42 28.73
C TYR A 201 -10.66 9.29 27.86
N ASP A 202 -9.81 10.11 28.48
CA ASP A 202 -8.85 10.96 27.74
C ASP A 202 -7.82 10.13 26.95
N LEU A 203 -7.27 9.08 27.57
CA LEU A 203 -6.37 8.15 26.88
C LEU A 203 -7.08 7.43 25.73
N ARG A 204 -8.30 6.93 25.96
CA ARG A 204 -9.10 6.26 24.92
C ARG A 204 -9.43 7.20 23.76
N ASN A 205 -9.79 8.44 24.04
CA ASN A 205 -10.10 9.43 23.02
C ASN A 205 -8.86 9.79 22.19
N THR A 206 -7.70 9.93 22.82
CA THR A 206 -6.43 10.17 22.11
C THR A 206 -6.09 9.03 21.15
N LEU A 207 -6.33 7.78 21.57
CA LEU A 207 -6.17 6.60 20.73
C LEU A 207 -7.18 6.57 19.57
N ALA A 208 -8.45 6.91 19.84
CA ALA A 208 -9.47 7.01 18.80
C ALA A 208 -9.15 8.11 17.77
N ASP A 209 -8.61 9.26 18.23
CA ASP A 209 -8.18 10.35 17.36
C ASP A 209 -7.01 9.89 16.47
N ARG A 210 -6.02 9.19 17.01
CA ARG A 210 -4.91 8.60 16.24
C ARG A 210 -5.41 7.54 15.23
N LEU A 211 -6.36 6.69 15.64
CA LEU A 211 -6.96 5.69 14.76
C LEU A 211 -7.65 6.34 13.56
N SER A 212 -8.36 7.45 13.79
CA SER A 212 -9.09 8.17 12.74
C SER A 212 -8.19 8.68 11.61
N VAL A 213 -6.92 8.98 11.89
CA VAL A 213 -5.94 9.38 10.85
C VAL A 213 -5.58 8.20 9.93
N LEU A 214 -5.57 6.98 10.47
CA LEU A 214 -5.15 5.78 9.76
C LEU A 214 -6.27 5.19 8.89
N VAL A 215 -7.47 5.09 9.45
CA VAL A 215 -8.63 4.39 8.87
C VAL A 215 -9.92 5.14 9.16
N ASN A 216 -10.93 4.96 8.29
CA ASN A 216 -12.26 5.50 8.55
C ASN A 216 -12.97 4.62 9.58
N ALA A 217 -13.01 5.09 10.82
CA ALA A 217 -13.59 4.38 11.95
C ALA A 217 -14.80 5.12 12.51
N ASP A 218 -15.88 4.37 12.74
CA ASP A 218 -17.07 4.83 13.46
C ASP A 218 -16.95 4.44 14.93
N PHE A 219 -17.16 5.41 15.82
CA PHE A 219 -17.04 5.24 17.27
C PHE A 219 -18.42 5.34 17.91
N ASN A 220 -18.88 4.24 18.53
CA ASN A 220 -20.16 4.18 19.21
C ASN A 220 -19.96 3.98 20.71
N PHE A 221 -20.56 4.84 21.53
CA PHE A 221 -20.52 4.71 22.98
C PHE A 221 -21.72 3.90 23.47
N THR A 222 -21.46 2.89 24.30
CA THR A 222 -22.48 2.03 24.89
C THR A 222 -22.83 2.49 26.31
N PRO A 223 -24.02 2.13 26.85
CA PRO A 223 -24.46 2.56 28.19
C PRO A 223 -23.61 2.04 29.35
N ASP A 224 -22.79 1.01 29.13
CA ASP A 224 -21.80 0.46 30.07
C ASP A 224 -20.45 1.21 30.04
N GLY A 225 -20.38 2.34 29.31
CA GLY A 225 -19.20 3.18 29.22
C GLY A 225 -18.18 2.75 28.17
N SER A 226 -18.39 1.58 27.55
CA SER A 226 -17.48 1.04 26.54
C SER A 226 -17.59 1.80 25.21
N MET A 227 -16.55 1.69 24.37
CA MET A 227 -16.51 2.28 23.03
C MET A 227 -16.34 1.15 22.01
N ASP A 228 -17.37 0.95 21.20
CA ASP A 228 -17.30 0.07 20.04
C ASP A 228 -16.67 0.84 18.88
N VAL A 229 -15.76 0.17 18.16
CA VAL A 229 -15.03 0.73 17.02
C VAL A 229 -15.34 -0.11 15.79
N LEU A 230 -15.98 0.51 14.80
CA LEU A 230 -16.32 -0.14 13.54
C LEU A 230 -15.48 0.44 12.42
N VAL A 231 -14.97 -0.41 11.55
CA VAL A 231 -14.29 -0.03 10.30
C VAL A 231 -14.93 -0.81 9.17
N GLY A 232 -15.32 -0.15 8.08
CA GLY A 232 -15.92 -0.82 6.92
C GLY A 232 -17.18 -1.64 7.25
N GLY A 233 -17.89 -1.31 8.33
CA GLY A 233 -19.07 -2.06 8.81
C GLY A 233 -18.78 -3.25 9.73
N TYR A 234 -17.52 -3.52 10.07
CA TYR A 234 -17.13 -4.61 10.96
C TYR A 234 -16.58 -4.07 12.29
N TYR A 235 -16.90 -4.74 13.41
CA TYR A 235 -16.37 -4.41 14.72
C TYR A 235 -14.90 -4.83 14.81
N LEU A 236 -14.00 -3.84 14.95
CA LEU A 236 -12.60 -4.09 15.32
C LEU A 236 -12.43 -4.14 16.83
N VAL A 237 -13.22 -3.36 17.56
CA VAL A 237 -13.31 -3.43 19.02
C VAL A 237 -14.78 -3.54 19.38
N SER A 238 -15.10 -4.51 20.23
CA SER A 238 -16.37 -4.53 20.94
C SER A 238 -16.14 -4.84 22.41
N LYS A 239 -16.54 -3.90 23.27
CA LYS A 239 -16.25 -3.97 24.71
C LYS A 239 -14.76 -4.23 24.99
N GLY A 240 -14.42 -5.40 25.53
CA GLY A 240 -13.05 -5.82 25.81
C GLY A 240 -12.44 -6.76 24.77
N GLU A 241 -13.15 -7.07 23.69
CA GLU A 241 -12.69 -7.93 22.61
C GLU A 241 -12.14 -7.10 21.44
N HIS A 242 -11.08 -7.61 20.81
CA HIS A 242 -10.39 -6.98 19.69
C HIS A 242 -10.26 -7.98 18.53
N ASN A 243 -10.68 -7.58 17.35
CA ASN A 243 -10.51 -8.31 16.10
C ASN A 243 -9.35 -7.72 15.30
N GLN A 244 -8.39 -8.56 14.95
CA GLN A 244 -7.17 -8.15 14.26
C GLN A 244 -7.37 -7.99 12.75
N LEU A 245 -6.78 -6.92 12.22
CA LEU A 245 -6.51 -6.76 10.79
C LEU A 245 -5.20 -7.46 10.43
N VAL A 246 -5.16 -8.09 9.26
CA VAL A 246 -3.95 -8.71 8.72
C VAL A 246 -3.68 -8.14 7.34
N ALA A 247 -2.40 -7.91 7.04
CA ALA A 247 -1.93 -7.65 5.70
C ALA A 247 -1.86 -8.97 4.93
N ALA A 248 -2.87 -9.27 4.09
CA ALA A 248 -2.89 -10.47 3.27
C ALA A 248 -2.57 -10.15 1.80
N PRO A 249 -1.98 -11.08 1.04
CA PRO A 249 -1.79 -10.92 -0.40
C PRO A 249 -3.12 -10.61 -1.09
N ASN A 250 -3.08 -9.75 -2.10
CA ASN A 250 -4.28 -9.39 -2.86
C ASN A 250 -4.85 -10.56 -3.67
N ASP A 251 -3.96 -11.39 -4.22
CA ASP A 251 -4.26 -12.58 -5.03
C ASP A 251 -3.16 -13.63 -4.86
N ASP A 252 -3.38 -14.84 -5.36
CA ASP A 252 -2.38 -15.90 -5.40
C ASP A 252 -1.13 -15.41 -6.15
N MET A 253 0.04 -15.50 -5.51
CA MET A 253 1.34 -15.00 -5.99
C MET A 253 1.51 -13.46 -6.06
N SER A 254 0.60 -12.67 -5.51
CA SER A 254 0.78 -11.21 -5.43
C SER A 254 1.68 -10.79 -4.25
N ASN A 255 2.65 -9.92 -4.51
CA ASN A 255 3.49 -9.31 -3.48
C ASN A 255 2.81 -8.13 -2.76
N PHE A 256 1.59 -7.76 -3.16
CA PHE A 256 0.89 -6.60 -2.64
C PHE A 256 -0.10 -6.95 -1.53
N PHE A 257 0.01 -6.24 -0.41
CA PHE A 257 -0.84 -6.45 0.75
C PHE A 257 -2.13 -5.64 0.68
N LYS A 258 -3.24 -6.29 1.01
CA LYS A 258 -4.50 -5.62 1.32
C LYS A 258 -4.89 -5.90 2.78
N PRO A 259 -5.55 -4.94 3.44
CA PRO A 259 -6.09 -5.17 4.76
C PRO A 259 -7.25 -6.16 4.68
N VAL A 260 -7.18 -7.23 5.48
CA VAL A 260 -8.26 -8.18 5.67
C VAL A 260 -8.55 -8.37 7.15
N LEU A 261 -9.81 -8.57 7.49
CA LEU A 261 -10.20 -8.94 8.85
C LEU A 261 -9.92 -10.43 9.06
N LYS A 262 -9.16 -10.76 10.11
CA LYS A 262 -8.90 -12.15 10.49
C LYS A 262 -10.11 -12.71 11.23
N THR A 263 -10.79 -13.69 10.66
CA THR A 263 -11.85 -14.44 11.37
C THR A 263 -11.51 -15.92 11.48
N PRO A 264 -12.07 -16.65 12.47
CA PRO A 264 -11.85 -18.09 12.62
C PRO A 264 -12.26 -18.92 11.39
N THR A 265 -13.19 -18.40 10.59
CA THR A 265 -13.77 -19.04 9.41
C THR A 265 -13.12 -18.62 8.09
N GLY A 266 -12.11 -17.73 8.13
CA GLY A 266 -11.41 -17.22 6.94
C GLY A 266 -11.14 -15.71 7.01
N ASN A 267 -10.34 -15.20 6.06
CA ASN A 267 -10.07 -13.77 5.97
C ASN A 267 -11.20 -13.06 5.19
N ILE A 268 -11.73 -11.96 5.72
CA ILE A 268 -12.76 -11.16 5.06
C ILE A 268 -12.11 -9.89 4.49
N SER A 269 -12.34 -9.61 3.21
CA SER A 269 -11.87 -8.38 2.58
C SER A 269 -12.57 -7.18 3.20
N LEU A 270 -11.80 -6.19 3.65
CA LEU A 270 -12.32 -5.02 4.34
C LEU A 270 -12.10 -3.75 3.52
N GLU A 271 -13.18 -3.06 3.18
CA GLU A 271 -13.10 -1.71 2.65
C GLU A 271 -12.82 -0.73 3.80
N ILE A 272 -11.56 -0.32 3.94
CA ILE A 272 -11.09 0.57 5.01
C ILE A 272 -11.65 2.01 4.89
N GLY A 273 -12.35 2.33 3.80
CA GLY A 273 -12.86 3.67 3.54
C GLY A 273 -11.73 4.65 3.21
N SER A 274 -11.74 5.84 3.81
CA SER A 274 -10.70 6.87 3.66
C SER A 274 -9.66 6.79 4.79
N GLY A 275 -8.58 7.55 4.68
CA GLY A 275 -7.48 7.61 5.64
C GLY A 275 -6.10 7.32 5.04
N THR A 276 -5.08 7.33 5.89
CA THR A 276 -3.69 7.08 5.49
C THR A 276 -3.53 5.76 4.73
N ILE A 277 -4.17 4.68 5.22
CA ILE A 277 -4.03 3.35 4.60
C ILE A 277 -4.62 3.34 3.19
N LYS A 278 -5.81 3.94 2.97
CA LYS A 278 -6.39 4.03 1.63
C LYS A 278 -5.54 4.91 0.70
N GLY A 279 -5.04 6.04 1.20
CA GLY A 279 -4.14 6.91 0.44
C GLY A 279 -2.88 6.19 -0.02
N LEU A 280 -2.29 5.35 0.83
CA LEU A 280 -1.14 4.51 0.48
C LEU A 280 -1.51 3.40 -0.52
N LEU A 281 -2.65 2.73 -0.35
CA LEU A 281 -3.13 1.69 -1.27
C LEU A 281 -3.33 2.24 -2.68
N GLU A 282 -3.99 3.39 -2.80
CA GLU A 282 -4.20 4.07 -4.09
C GLU A 282 -2.88 4.57 -4.68
N ALA A 283 -2.00 5.16 -3.86
CA ALA A 283 -0.69 5.64 -4.31
C ALA A 283 0.22 4.52 -4.83
N ARG A 284 0.11 3.32 -4.24
CA ARG A 284 0.82 2.12 -4.70
C ARG A 284 0.29 1.59 -6.04
N GLY A 285 -0.98 1.88 -6.36
CA GLY A 285 -1.60 1.50 -7.63
C GLY A 285 -3.06 1.05 -7.55
N GLU A 286 -3.69 0.93 -6.37
CA GLU A 286 -5.09 0.51 -6.24
C GLU A 286 -6.07 1.60 -6.73
N VAL A 287 -6.09 1.88 -8.03
CA VAL A 287 -6.98 2.89 -8.63
C VAL A 287 -8.17 2.19 -9.28
N SER A 288 -9.36 2.29 -8.69
CA SER A 288 -10.58 1.79 -9.32
C SER A 288 -10.90 2.59 -10.59
N GLY A 289 -11.06 1.92 -11.73
CA GLY A 289 -11.55 2.52 -12.98
C GLY A 289 -10.51 3.23 -13.87
N ALA A 290 -9.22 3.20 -13.54
CA ALA A 290 -8.19 3.63 -14.51
C ALA A 290 -8.03 2.57 -15.62
N LYS A 291 -7.95 3.01 -16.88
CA LYS A 291 -7.71 2.13 -18.03
C LYS A 291 -6.36 1.42 -17.84
N GLY A 292 -6.36 0.09 -17.69
CA GLY A 292 -5.18 -0.70 -17.30
C GLY A 292 -5.08 -1.05 -15.81
N SER A 293 -6.00 -0.59 -14.96
CA SER A 293 -6.11 -1.03 -13.56
C SER A 293 -6.99 -2.27 -13.46
N TYR A 294 -6.39 -3.43 -13.76
CA TYR A 294 -7.01 -4.72 -13.45
C TYR A 294 -6.47 -5.19 -12.11
N SER A 295 -7.31 -5.15 -11.06
CA SER A 295 -7.19 -5.78 -9.74
C SER A 295 -5.92 -5.55 -8.90
N ASN A 296 -4.78 -5.16 -9.50
CA ASN A 296 -3.45 -5.17 -8.91
C ASN A 296 -2.62 -3.92 -9.26
N GLY A 297 -3.26 -2.84 -9.71
CA GLY A 297 -2.63 -1.53 -9.81
C GLY A 297 -1.41 -1.38 -10.69
N THR A 298 -1.22 -2.31 -11.63
CA THR A 298 -0.16 -2.22 -12.65
C THR A 298 -0.80 -2.52 -14.01
N PRO A 299 -0.52 -1.74 -15.07
CA PRO A 299 -1.00 -2.05 -16.41
C PRO A 299 -0.35 -3.36 -16.88
N ASN A 300 -1.16 -4.42 -17.03
CA ASN A 300 -0.77 -5.69 -17.63
C ASN A 300 0.53 -6.32 -17.11
N ILE A 301 0.44 -6.99 -15.97
CA ILE A 301 1.45 -7.96 -15.54
C ILE A 301 1.46 -9.21 -16.42
N THR A 302 0.50 -9.43 -17.33
CA THR A 302 0.54 -10.53 -18.29
C THR A 302 1.31 -10.09 -19.55
N SER A 303 2.54 -10.58 -19.68
CA SER A 303 3.37 -10.40 -20.87
C SER A 303 3.24 -11.60 -21.82
N ASP A 304 2.90 -11.36 -23.09
CA ASP A 304 2.98 -12.38 -24.14
C ASP A 304 4.35 -12.27 -24.82
N ILE A 305 5.25 -13.17 -24.46
CA ILE A 305 6.64 -13.18 -24.93
C ILE A 305 6.74 -14.18 -26.05
N THR A 306 6.91 -13.66 -27.27
CA THR A 306 7.21 -14.46 -28.44
C THR A 306 8.71 -14.52 -28.64
N ILE A 307 9.24 -15.74 -28.63
CA ILE A 307 10.65 -16.04 -28.82
C ILE A 307 10.79 -16.53 -30.25
N ALA A 308 11.38 -15.70 -31.11
CA ALA A 308 11.70 -16.03 -32.48
C ALA A 308 13.14 -16.54 -32.55
N VAL A 309 13.33 -17.77 -32.99
CA VAL A 309 14.64 -18.42 -33.12
C VAL A 309 14.88 -18.75 -34.58
N ASP A 310 15.96 -18.22 -35.12
CA ASP A 310 16.52 -18.65 -36.38
C ASP A 310 17.22 -20.00 -36.16
N ILE A 311 16.80 -21.01 -36.91
CA ILE A 311 17.42 -22.35 -36.88
C ILE A 311 18.28 -22.60 -38.12
N SER A 312 18.35 -21.62 -39.04
CA SER A 312 19.21 -21.72 -40.21
C SER A 312 20.67 -21.51 -39.81
N ASN A 313 21.51 -22.47 -40.21
CA ASN A 313 22.97 -22.40 -40.11
C ASN A 313 23.58 -22.13 -38.72
N THR A 314 22.79 -22.24 -37.66
CA THR A 314 23.18 -21.95 -36.29
C THR A 314 24.03 -23.06 -35.69
N SER A 315 24.91 -22.83 -34.71
CA SER A 315 25.61 -23.95 -34.04
C SER A 315 24.74 -24.65 -32.96
N ALA A 316 24.94 -25.96 -32.74
CA ALA A 316 24.24 -26.68 -31.65
C ALA A 316 24.53 -26.07 -30.25
N ASP A 317 25.72 -25.49 -30.07
CA ASP A 317 26.11 -24.75 -28.86
C ASP A 317 25.32 -23.45 -28.69
N TYR A 318 25.04 -22.72 -29.78
CA TYR A 318 24.23 -21.52 -29.75
C TYR A 318 22.76 -21.83 -29.41
N LEU A 319 22.18 -22.88 -29.99
CA LEU A 319 20.83 -23.33 -29.65
C LEU A 319 20.72 -23.75 -28.18
N ALA A 320 21.75 -24.39 -27.62
CA ALA A 320 21.82 -24.71 -26.20
C ALA A 320 21.85 -23.44 -25.32
N LYS A 321 22.66 -22.44 -25.69
CA LYS A 321 22.72 -21.15 -24.98
C LYS A 321 21.38 -20.40 -24.99
N ILE A 322 20.64 -20.45 -26.10
CA ILE A 322 19.28 -19.89 -26.15
C ILE A 322 18.38 -20.58 -25.12
N LYS A 323 18.38 -21.92 -25.06
CA LYS A 323 17.59 -22.68 -24.08
C LYS A 323 17.90 -22.24 -22.64
N ASP A 324 19.17 -22.08 -22.29
CA ASP A 324 19.60 -21.61 -20.96
C ASP A 324 19.17 -20.16 -20.68
N ARG A 325 19.22 -19.28 -21.69
CA ARG A 325 18.79 -17.89 -21.57
C ARG A 325 17.29 -17.78 -21.33
N ILE A 326 16.50 -18.61 -22.01
CA ILE A 326 15.04 -18.68 -21.82
C ILE A 326 14.71 -19.09 -20.39
N GLU A 327 15.40 -20.10 -19.86
CA GLU A 327 15.21 -20.55 -18.49
C GLU A 327 15.53 -19.44 -17.47
N THR A 328 16.68 -18.78 -17.66
CA THR A 328 17.08 -17.64 -16.82
C THR A 328 16.06 -16.50 -16.88
N MET A 329 15.55 -16.18 -18.06
CA MET A 329 14.53 -15.15 -18.25
C MET A 329 13.24 -15.52 -17.52
N VAL A 330 12.75 -16.76 -17.68
CA VAL A 330 11.51 -17.19 -17.03
C VAL A 330 11.66 -17.22 -15.51
N ASP A 331 12.80 -17.64 -14.99
CA ASP A 331 13.06 -17.60 -13.55
C ASP A 331 13.13 -16.18 -13.00
N ASP A 332 13.65 -15.21 -13.76
CA ASP A 332 13.59 -13.79 -13.40
C ASP A 332 12.14 -13.27 -13.40
N LEU A 333 11.34 -13.63 -14.41
CA LEU A 333 9.91 -13.29 -14.46
C LEU A 333 9.14 -13.85 -13.26
N LYS A 334 9.39 -15.12 -12.89
CA LYS A 334 8.81 -15.75 -11.69
C LYS A 334 9.22 -15.03 -10.41
N LYS A 335 10.51 -14.71 -10.25
CA LYS A 335 11.02 -13.97 -9.07
C LYS A 335 10.40 -12.58 -8.94
N ARG A 336 10.09 -11.94 -10.08
CA ARG A 336 9.42 -10.64 -10.14
C ARG A 336 7.90 -10.73 -9.97
N GLY A 337 7.32 -11.93 -9.93
CA GLY A 337 5.88 -12.13 -9.81
C GLY A 337 5.09 -11.67 -11.05
N LEU A 338 5.73 -11.65 -12.22
CA LEU A 338 5.07 -11.29 -13.47
C LEU A 338 4.34 -12.51 -14.05
N ASP A 339 3.14 -12.27 -14.57
CA ASP A 339 2.38 -13.29 -15.29
C ASP A 339 2.89 -13.34 -16.73
N TYR A 340 3.10 -14.52 -17.29
CA TYR A 340 3.71 -14.63 -18.61
C TYR A 340 3.07 -15.74 -19.43
N ASN A 341 3.01 -15.49 -20.74
CA ASN A 341 2.65 -16.44 -21.77
C ASN A 341 3.83 -16.54 -22.73
N LEU A 342 4.32 -17.75 -22.98
CA LEU A 342 5.44 -17.99 -23.86
C LEU A 342 4.96 -18.54 -25.20
N ARG A 343 5.50 -17.99 -26.27
CA ARG A 343 5.33 -18.49 -27.64
C ARG A 343 6.68 -18.72 -28.27
N LEU A 344 6.75 -19.74 -29.13
CA LEU A 344 7.94 -19.98 -29.95
C LEU A 344 7.59 -19.75 -31.40
N VAL A 345 8.48 -19.04 -32.09
CA VAL A 345 8.50 -18.90 -33.54
C VAL A 345 9.83 -19.42 -34.05
N THR A 346 9.82 -20.53 -34.79
CA THR A 346 11.05 -21.03 -35.44
C THR A 346 11.03 -20.63 -36.90
N PHE A 347 12.12 -20.03 -37.39
CA PHE A 347 12.26 -19.62 -38.79
C PHE A 347 13.64 -19.98 -39.34
N GLY A 348 13.83 -19.89 -40.66
CA GLY A 348 15.08 -20.29 -41.35
C GLY A 348 15.21 -21.78 -41.69
N GLY A 349 14.44 -22.68 -41.05
CA GLY A 349 14.47 -24.11 -41.34
C GLY A 349 13.69 -24.55 -42.58
N SER A 350 13.67 -25.86 -42.83
CA SER A 350 12.94 -26.51 -43.93
C SER A 350 11.41 -26.46 -43.78
N THR A 351 10.93 -26.22 -42.56
CA THR A 351 9.50 -26.07 -42.24
C THR A 351 9.04 -24.61 -42.31
N PRO A 352 7.78 -24.34 -42.70
CA PRO A 352 7.19 -23.00 -42.63
C PRO A 352 7.25 -22.43 -41.22
N VAL A 353 7.31 -21.09 -41.12
CA VAL A 353 7.27 -20.37 -39.84
C VAL A 353 6.02 -20.79 -39.06
N SER A 354 6.23 -21.37 -37.89
CA SER A 354 5.15 -21.78 -36.99
C SER A 354 5.18 -20.92 -35.75
N ASN A 355 4.01 -20.58 -35.22
CA ASN A 355 3.87 -19.83 -33.98
C ASN A 355 3.04 -20.67 -33.01
N ILE A 356 3.72 -21.24 -32.03
CA ILE A 356 3.13 -22.19 -31.08
C ILE A 356 3.06 -21.54 -29.71
N ASN A 357 1.89 -21.60 -29.08
CA ASN A 357 1.69 -21.09 -27.73
C ASN A 357 1.93 -22.19 -26.69
N PHE A 358 2.94 -21.99 -25.84
CA PHE A 358 3.33 -22.90 -24.76
C PHE A 358 2.80 -22.47 -23.39
N LYS A 359 2.10 -21.34 -23.31
CA LYS A 359 1.57 -20.81 -22.03
C LYS A 359 2.69 -20.64 -21.01
N LYS A 360 2.64 -21.37 -19.89
CA LYS A 360 3.64 -21.32 -18.81
C LYS A 360 4.63 -22.49 -18.85
N ASP A 361 4.52 -23.36 -19.85
CA ASP A 361 5.32 -24.59 -19.95
C ASP A 361 6.67 -24.31 -20.61
N VAL A 362 7.67 -24.02 -19.77
CA VAL A 362 9.04 -23.71 -20.19
C VAL A 362 9.73 -24.94 -20.78
N GLU A 363 9.50 -26.11 -20.19
CA GLU A 363 10.14 -27.35 -20.62
C GLU A 363 9.62 -27.78 -22.00
N ALA A 364 8.31 -27.66 -22.23
CA ALA A 364 7.74 -27.91 -23.56
C ALA A 364 8.28 -26.93 -24.61
N LEU A 365 8.46 -25.64 -24.26
CA LEU A 365 9.05 -24.66 -25.17
C LEU A 365 10.51 -24.98 -25.49
N LYS A 366 11.33 -25.30 -24.48
CA LYS A 366 12.75 -25.68 -24.66
C LYS A 366 12.90 -26.92 -25.54
N ASN A 367 12.04 -27.91 -25.34
CA ASN A 367 12.02 -29.14 -26.13
C ASN A 367 11.53 -28.91 -27.57
N ALA A 368 10.77 -27.84 -27.82
CA ALA A 368 10.34 -27.48 -29.16
C ALA A 368 11.42 -26.76 -29.97
N ILE A 369 12.46 -26.22 -29.34
CA ILE A 369 13.64 -25.70 -30.03
C ILE A 369 14.52 -26.89 -30.46
N PRO A 370 14.84 -27.05 -31.76
CA PRO A 370 15.66 -28.14 -32.25
C PRO A 370 17.03 -28.21 -31.56
N ASP A 371 17.55 -29.42 -31.34
CA ASP A 371 18.92 -29.63 -30.83
C ASP A 371 19.99 -29.53 -31.92
N THR A 372 19.56 -29.69 -33.19
CA THR A 372 20.43 -29.63 -34.35
C THR A 372 19.95 -28.57 -35.33
N PRO A 373 20.87 -27.88 -36.02
CA PRO A 373 20.52 -26.86 -36.99
C PRO A 373 19.79 -27.45 -38.20
N ASP A 374 18.90 -26.69 -38.81
CA ASP A 374 18.18 -27.10 -40.02
C ASP A 374 18.44 -26.09 -41.14
N ALA A 375 19.11 -26.55 -42.21
CA ALA A 375 19.46 -25.71 -43.34
C ALA A 375 18.29 -25.63 -44.34
N GLY A 376 17.32 -24.74 -44.07
CA GLY A 376 16.28 -24.32 -45.01
C GLY A 376 16.69 -23.09 -45.82
N THR A 377 15.91 -22.75 -46.85
CA THR A 377 16.26 -21.66 -47.80
C THR A 377 15.16 -20.62 -48.00
N THR A 378 14.19 -20.46 -47.10
CA THR A 378 12.90 -19.84 -47.52
C THR A 378 12.19 -18.88 -46.56
N ASN A 379 12.71 -18.54 -45.38
CA ASN A 379 11.95 -17.72 -44.44
C ASN A 379 12.63 -16.37 -44.20
N ASN A 380 11.93 -15.27 -44.44
CA ASN A 380 12.42 -13.92 -44.19
C ASN A 380 11.87 -13.35 -42.87
N PHE A 381 12.38 -12.21 -42.42
CA PHE A 381 11.88 -11.56 -41.18
C PHE A 381 10.42 -11.09 -41.29
N GLU A 382 9.92 -10.87 -42.51
CA GLU A 382 8.52 -10.52 -42.76
C GLU A 382 7.58 -11.67 -42.40
N ASP A 383 7.99 -12.92 -42.63
CA ASP A 383 7.23 -14.12 -42.22
C ASP A 383 7.12 -14.21 -40.70
N VAL A 384 8.18 -13.84 -39.97
CA VAL A 384 8.16 -13.74 -38.50
C VAL A 384 7.16 -12.67 -38.06
N LEU A 385 7.19 -11.49 -38.67
CA LEU A 385 6.27 -10.41 -38.33
C LEU A 385 4.80 -10.79 -38.61
N ASN A 386 4.53 -11.46 -39.73
CA ASN A 386 3.20 -11.96 -40.09
C ASN A 386 2.71 -13.04 -39.10
N ALA A 387 3.61 -13.94 -38.68
CA ALA A 387 3.30 -14.95 -37.68
C ALA A 387 2.98 -14.34 -36.30
N VAL A 388 3.61 -13.22 -35.93
CA VAL A 388 3.38 -12.56 -34.63
C VAL A 388 2.15 -11.65 -34.65
N THR A 389 1.92 -10.93 -35.75
CA THR A 389 0.80 -9.99 -35.90
C THR A 389 -0.56 -10.67 -36.01
N SER A 390 -0.61 -11.89 -36.54
CA SER A 390 -1.84 -12.71 -36.59
C SER A 390 -2.31 -13.24 -35.23
N ASN A 391 -1.57 -12.95 -34.13
CA ASN A 391 -1.96 -13.37 -32.78
C ASN A 391 -3.05 -12.49 -32.16
N GLU A 392 -4.27 -12.98 -32.13
CA GLU A 392 -5.35 -12.49 -31.28
C GLU A 392 -5.22 -13.04 -29.86
N TYR A 393 -4.36 -12.44 -29.04
CA TYR A 393 -4.35 -12.69 -27.59
C TYR A 393 -4.52 -11.37 -26.87
N GLY A 394 -5.74 -11.11 -26.39
CA GLY A 394 -6.13 -10.10 -25.40
C GLY A 394 -5.55 -8.67 -25.53
N GLU A 395 -5.88 -7.82 -24.55
CA GLU A 395 -5.09 -6.64 -24.26
C GLU A 395 -3.94 -7.08 -23.33
N VAL A 396 -2.80 -7.54 -23.87
CA VAL A 396 -1.58 -7.92 -23.11
C VAL A 396 -0.35 -7.21 -23.68
N ASN A 397 0.69 -7.04 -22.87
CA ASN A 397 1.96 -6.47 -23.34
C ASN A 397 2.69 -7.52 -24.19
N LYS A 398 2.85 -7.26 -25.49
CA LYS A 398 3.47 -8.19 -26.45
C LYS A 398 4.96 -7.86 -26.61
N TYR A 399 5.81 -8.86 -26.38
CA TYR A 399 7.25 -8.76 -26.56
C TYR A 399 7.70 -9.76 -27.63
N LEU A 400 8.59 -9.32 -28.52
CA LEU A 400 9.21 -10.17 -29.52
C LEU A 400 10.72 -10.16 -29.29
N LEU A 401 11.28 -11.32 -28.98
CA LEU A 401 12.71 -11.56 -28.82
C LEU A 401 13.18 -12.37 -30.01
N VAL A 402 14.08 -11.82 -30.82
CA VAL A 402 14.56 -12.48 -32.04
C VAL A 402 16.02 -12.85 -31.83
N PHE A 403 16.32 -14.14 -32.00
CA PHE A 403 17.66 -14.70 -31.97
C PHE A 403 18.02 -15.13 -33.40
N THR A 404 19.04 -14.52 -33.98
CA THR A 404 19.58 -14.85 -35.31
C THR A 404 21.09 -14.63 -35.32
N GLU A 405 21.82 -15.47 -36.04
CA GLU A 405 23.27 -15.31 -36.25
C GLU A 405 23.57 -14.27 -37.34
N GLU A 406 22.60 -13.92 -38.18
CA GLU A 406 22.76 -12.91 -39.22
C GLU A 406 22.50 -11.49 -38.69
N SER A 407 23.32 -10.55 -39.13
CA SER A 407 23.02 -9.13 -38.95
C SER A 407 21.67 -8.82 -39.60
N ILE A 408 20.81 -8.06 -38.91
CA ILE A 408 19.55 -7.49 -39.46
C ILE A 408 19.76 -6.77 -40.82
N ASN A 409 21.01 -6.43 -41.15
CA ASN A 409 21.41 -5.72 -42.36
C ASN A 409 21.84 -6.64 -43.53
N GLY A 410 21.81 -7.98 -43.38
CA GLY A 410 22.13 -8.93 -44.46
C GLY A 410 23.60 -8.94 -44.92
N ASN A 411 24.51 -8.36 -44.14
CA ASN A 411 25.94 -8.47 -44.39
C ASN A 411 26.45 -9.63 -43.54
N GLU A 412 26.77 -10.75 -44.19
CA GLU A 412 27.23 -12.06 -43.68
C GLU A 412 28.44 -12.06 -42.71
N VAL A 413 28.77 -10.93 -42.09
CA VAL A 413 29.83 -10.80 -41.10
C VAL A 413 29.25 -10.94 -39.70
N VAL A 414 29.35 -12.17 -39.19
CA VAL A 414 29.10 -12.51 -37.79
C VAL A 414 30.00 -11.64 -36.90
N THR A 415 29.40 -10.95 -35.93
CA THR A 415 30.18 -10.31 -34.86
C THR A 415 30.31 -11.33 -33.75
N ASP A 416 31.54 -11.73 -33.41
CA ASP A 416 31.83 -12.78 -32.43
C ASP A 416 31.23 -12.44 -31.05
N ASP A 417 30.30 -13.28 -30.60
CA ASP A 417 29.44 -13.06 -29.44
C ASP A 417 30.11 -13.54 -28.14
N SER A 418 31.29 -13.01 -27.87
CA SER A 418 32.02 -13.25 -26.62
C SER A 418 31.46 -12.43 -25.43
N THR A 419 30.30 -11.77 -25.58
CA THR A 419 29.78 -10.79 -24.61
C THR A 419 28.30 -10.91 -24.24
N LEU A 420 27.63 -12.03 -24.50
CA LEU A 420 26.38 -12.36 -23.79
C LEU A 420 26.68 -12.75 -22.32
N SER A 421 27.19 -11.79 -21.54
CA SER A 421 27.21 -11.83 -20.07
C SER A 421 25.98 -11.14 -19.51
#